data_AF-A0A239FP37-F1
#
_entry.id   AF-A0A239FP37-F1
#
_cell.length_a   1.000
_cell.length_b   1.000
_cell.length_c   1.000
_cell.angle_alpha   90.00
_cell.angle_beta   90.00
_cell.angle_gamma   90.00
#
_symmetry.space_group_name_H-M   'P 1'
#
loop_
_entity.id
_entity.type
_entity.pdbx_description
1 polymer ?
#
loop_
_entity_poly.entity_id
_entity_poly.type
_entity_poly.pdbx_seq_one_letter_code
_entity_poly.pdbx_strand_id
1 'polypeptide(L)'
;MFLGEYINRYIEKTNENRWIGKEAEQMKNDITLREMQQQVDDYIAQFKEGYFSPLALMARLTEEVGELAREVNHYYGEKPKRSDEEENTIDMELADCLFILLCFANSLDIDLKKSFSDMMHKFNTRDADRWTRKDE
;
A
#
# COMPACT_ATOMS: atom_id res chain seq x y z
N MET A 1 13.40 35.43 -12.59
CA MET A 1 14.08 35.00 -11.36
C MET A 1 13.52 33.63 -11.02
N PHE A 2 14.28 32.57 -11.34
CA PHE A 2 13.81 31.19 -11.25
C PHE A 2 13.77 30.73 -9.79
N LEU A 3 12.81 29.86 -9.47
CA LEU A 3 12.50 29.30 -8.14
C LEU A 3 13.72 28.79 -7.35
N GLY A 4 14.85 28.51 -8.01
CA GLY A 4 16.09 28.03 -7.40
C GLY A 4 16.82 29.04 -6.51
N GLU A 5 16.67 30.35 -6.72
CA GLU A 5 17.39 31.36 -5.92
C GLU A 5 16.74 31.65 -4.56
N TYR A 6 15.45 31.33 -4.37
CA TYR A 6 14.75 31.56 -3.10
C TYR A 6 15.05 30.46 -2.07
N ILE A 7 15.31 29.23 -2.54
CA ILE A 7 15.61 28.08 -1.68
C ILE A 7 17.02 28.21 -1.09
N ASN A 8 18.01 28.63 -1.88
CA ASN A 8 19.40 28.73 -1.39
C ASN A 8 19.60 29.84 -0.35
N ARG A 9 18.77 30.90 -0.37
CA ARG A 9 18.90 31.99 0.60
C ARG A 9 18.36 31.65 2.01
N TYR A 10 17.59 30.56 2.13
CA TYR A 10 17.08 30.06 3.40
C TYR A 10 18.02 29.02 4.08
N ILE A 11 18.95 28.45 3.31
CA ILE A 11 19.82 27.35 3.77
C ILE A 11 21.12 27.86 4.44
N GLU A 12 21.52 29.11 4.22
CA GLU A 12 22.81 29.65 4.69
C GLU A 12 22.80 30.28 6.10
N LYS A 13 21.67 30.27 6.82
CA LYS A 13 21.66 30.75 8.21
C LYS A 13 21.29 29.62 9.16
N THR A 14 22.28 29.31 10.00
CA THR A 14 22.23 28.62 11.29
C THR A 14 22.02 27.10 11.29
N ASN A 15 23.10 26.39 11.64
CA ASN A 15 23.27 25.13 12.41
C ASN A 15 22.05 24.33 12.96
N GLU A 16 20.91 24.30 12.28
CA GLU A 16 19.72 23.47 12.55
C GLU A 16 19.57 22.33 11.52
N ASN A 17 20.42 22.31 10.48
CA ASN A 17 20.35 21.37 9.35
C ASN A 17 20.61 19.89 9.68
N ARG A 18 20.96 19.54 10.92
CA ARG A 18 21.15 18.12 11.32
C ARG A 18 19.86 17.41 11.71
N TRP A 19 18.85 18.16 12.18
CA TRP A 19 17.55 17.62 12.60
C TRP A 19 16.56 17.58 11.43
N ILE A 20 16.51 18.64 10.63
CA ILE A 20 15.70 18.71 9.40
C ILE A 20 16.17 17.69 8.37
N GLY A 21 17.48 17.41 8.31
CA GLY A 21 18.03 16.37 7.42
C GLY A 21 17.47 14.98 7.71
N LYS A 22 17.26 14.62 9.00
CA LYS A 22 16.69 13.31 9.35
C LYS A 22 15.20 13.21 9.02
N GLU A 23 14.42 14.24 9.30
CA GLU A 23 12.98 14.25 8.99
C GLU A 23 12.72 14.34 7.47
N ALA A 24 13.55 15.07 6.72
CA ALA A 24 13.47 15.12 5.26
C ALA A 24 13.96 13.81 4.59
N GLU A 25 14.99 13.14 5.15
CA GLU A 25 15.42 11.80 4.71
C GLU A 25 14.38 10.73 5.09
N GLN A 26 13.68 10.91 6.21
CA GLN A 26 12.62 10.01 6.69
C GLN A 26 11.30 10.21 5.93
N MET A 27 10.92 11.45 5.56
CA MET A 27 9.84 11.73 4.60
C MET A 27 10.16 11.23 3.19
N LYS A 28 11.44 11.02 2.86
CA LYS A 28 11.89 10.39 1.62
C LYS A 28 11.64 8.87 1.58
N ASN A 29 11.27 8.26 2.71
CA ASN A 29 11.05 6.82 2.84
C ASN A 29 9.57 6.41 2.79
N ASP A 30 8.63 7.35 2.73
CA ASP A 30 7.21 7.02 2.58
C ASP A 30 6.90 6.74 1.10
N ILE A 31 6.60 5.49 0.79
CA ILE A 31 6.16 5.10 -0.55
C ILE A 31 4.70 5.49 -0.78
N THR A 32 4.42 6.18 -1.87
CA THR A 32 3.05 6.50 -2.29
C THR A 32 2.40 5.31 -2.98
N LEU A 33 1.07 5.24 -2.95
CA LEU A 33 0.32 4.19 -3.66
C LEU A 33 0.64 4.12 -5.16
N ARG A 34 0.95 5.27 -5.78
CA ARG A 34 1.36 5.32 -7.19
C ARG A 34 2.75 4.72 -7.39
N GLU A 35 3.69 4.99 -6.48
CA GLU A 35 5.02 4.37 -6.51
C GLU A 35 4.95 2.87 -6.25
N MET A 36 4.03 2.40 -5.39
CA MET A 36 3.76 0.97 -5.22
C MET A 36 3.27 0.32 -6.52
N GLN A 37 2.28 0.94 -7.20
CA GLN A 37 1.81 0.46 -8.50
C GLN A 37 2.96 0.41 -9.53
N GLN A 38 3.81 1.45 -9.58
CA GLN A 38 4.96 1.48 -10.49
C GLN A 38 6.00 0.41 -10.14
N GLN A 39 6.30 0.21 -8.87
CA GLN A 39 7.27 -0.79 -8.42
C GLN A 39 6.82 -2.21 -8.81
N VAL A 40 5.52 -2.50 -8.68
CA VAL A 40 4.94 -3.78 -9.13
C VAL A 40 5.01 -3.89 -10.65
N ASP A 41 4.71 -2.82 -11.39
CA ASP A 41 4.79 -2.81 -12.84
C ASP A 41 6.21 -3.07 -13.35
N ASP A 42 7.19 -2.37 -12.77
CA ASP A 42 8.61 -2.54 -13.07
C ASP A 42 9.10 -3.96 -12.75
N TYR A 43 8.55 -4.58 -11.70
CA TYR A 43 8.85 -5.97 -11.36
C TYR A 43 8.26 -6.95 -12.39
N ILE A 44 6.98 -6.79 -12.74
CA ILE A 44 6.29 -7.69 -13.69
C ILE A 44 6.83 -7.54 -15.12
N ALA A 45 7.24 -6.33 -15.51
CA ALA A 45 7.81 -6.04 -16.82
C ALA A 45 9.13 -6.79 -17.11
N GLN A 46 9.76 -7.39 -16.09
CA GLN A 46 10.96 -8.23 -16.26
C GLN A 46 10.64 -9.58 -16.91
N PHE A 47 9.37 -10.01 -16.87
CA PHE A 47 8.91 -11.29 -17.38
C PHE A 47 8.28 -11.12 -18.77
N LYS A 48 8.51 -12.08 -19.67
CA LYS A 48 7.97 -12.02 -21.05
C LYS A 48 6.47 -12.23 -21.08
N GLU A 49 5.96 -12.93 -20.08
CA GLU A 49 4.57 -13.30 -19.89
C GLU A 49 3.72 -12.10 -19.47
N GLY A 50 4.31 -11.13 -18.77
CA GLY A 50 3.61 -9.96 -18.22
C GLY A 50 2.56 -10.35 -17.17
N TYR A 51 1.46 -9.60 -17.11
CA TYR A 51 0.36 -9.88 -16.19
C TYR A 51 -0.45 -11.11 -16.60
N PHE A 52 -0.93 -11.85 -15.60
CA PHE A 52 -1.94 -12.88 -15.81
C PHE A 52 -3.29 -12.29 -16.26
N SER A 53 -4.13 -13.13 -16.86
CA SER A 53 -5.51 -12.74 -17.19
C SER A 53 -6.33 -12.38 -15.94
N PRO A 54 -7.37 -11.54 -16.04
CA PRO A 54 -8.18 -11.11 -14.89
C PRO A 54 -8.78 -12.27 -14.07
N LEU A 55 -9.21 -13.35 -14.71
CA LEU A 55 -9.74 -14.53 -14.00
C LEU A 55 -8.64 -15.28 -13.25
N ALA A 56 -7.43 -15.35 -13.80
CA ALA A 56 -6.29 -15.94 -13.12
C ALA A 56 -5.86 -15.08 -11.91
N LEU A 57 -5.83 -13.76 -12.05
CA LEU A 57 -5.56 -12.84 -10.94
C LEU A 57 -6.63 -12.93 -9.84
N MET A 58 -7.90 -13.15 -10.20
CA MET A 58 -8.97 -13.38 -9.22
C MET A 58 -8.78 -14.69 -8.44
N ALA A 59 -8.39 -15.76 -9.13
CA ALA A 59 -8.08 -17.03 -8.48
C ALA A 59 -6.89 -16.88 -7.52
N ARG A 60 -5.82 -16.21 -7.95
CA ARG A 60 -4.66 -15.90 -7.10
C ARG A 60 -5.03 -15.05 -5.89
N LEU A 61 -5.83 -14.00 -6.06
CA LEU A 61 -6.27 -13.19 -4.92
C LEU A 61 -7.06 -14.03 -3.90
N THR A 62 -7.89 -14.95 -4.38
CA THR A 62 -8.68 -15.84 -3.51
C THR A 62 -7.79 -16.81 -2.73
N GLU A 63 -6.69 -17.27 -3.35
CA GLU A 63 -5.65 -18.07 -2.69
C GLU A 63 -5.01 -17.31 -1.53
N GLU A 64 -4.48 -16.10 -1.79
CA GLU A 64 -3.83 -15.27 -0.74
C GLU A 64 -4.82 -14.90 0.39
N VAL A 65 -6.10 -14.66 0.07
CA VAL A 65 -7.14 -14.42 1.08
C VAL A 65 -7.38 -15.66 1.96
N GLY A 66 -7.25 -16.87 1.39
CA GLY A 66 -7.34 -18.12 2.14
C GLY A 66 -6.18 -18.29 3.12
N GLU A 67 -4.96 -17.91 2.71
CA GLU A 67 -3.77 -17.92 3.55
C GLU A 67 -3.87 -16.89 4.68
N LEU A 68 -4.29 -15.66 4.37
CA LEU A 68 -4.61 -14.64 5.36
C LEU A 68 -5.66 -15.12 6.36
N ALA A 69 -6.73 -15.76 5.89
CA ALA A 69 -7.77 -16.29 6.77
C ALA A 69 -7.24 -17.39 7.71
N ARG A 70 -6.32 -18.23 7.22
CA ARG A 70 -5.64 -19.25 8.03
C ARG A 70 -4.82 -18.59 9.15
N GLU A 71 -4.00 -17.60 8.84
CA GLU A 71 -3.17 -16.94 9.86
C GLU A 71 -4.03 -16.15 10.86
N VAL A 72 -5.06 -15.41 10.41
CA VAL A 72 -5.99 -14.75 11.33
C VAL A 72 -6.62 -15.76 12.30
N ASN A 73 -7.03 -16.92 11.81
CA ASN A 73 -7.61 -17.96 12.66
C ASN A 73 -6.58 -18.60 13.61
N HIS A 74 -5.29 -18.64 13.25
CA HIS A 74 -4.22 -19.07 14.14
C HIS A 74 -3.98 -18.10 15.30
N TYR A 75 -4.00 -16.79 15.04
CA TYR A 75 -3.72 -15.77 16.06
C TYR A 75 -4.94 -15.38 16.91
N TYR A 76 -6.13 -15.39 16.33
CA TYR A 76 -7.34 -14.85 16.95
C TYR A 76 -8.52 -15.83 16.99
N GLY A 77 -8.37 -17.01 16.39
CA GLY A 77 -9.41 -18.03 16.32
C GLY A 77 -9.21 -19.19 17.28
N GLU A 78 -9.98 -20.25 17.05
CA GLU A 78 -10.03 -21.42 17.95
C GLU A 78 -9.05 -22.53 17.55
N LYS A 79 -8.35 -22.38 16.41
CA LYS A 79 -7.44 -23.40 15.88
C LYS A 79 -5.99 -22.94 16.07
N PRO A 80 -5.26 -23.48 17.06
CA PRO A 80 -3.85 -23.14 17.23
C PRO A 80 -3.01 -23.66 16.06
N LYS A 81 -1.99 -22.89 15.69
CA LYS A 81 -0.99 -23.26 14.68
C LYS A 81 -0.25 -24.52 15.10
N ARG A 82 0.02 -25.43 14.16
CA ARG A 82 0.80 -26.63 14.48
C ARG A 82 2.29 -26.25 14.56
N SER A 83 3.05 -26.95 15.39
CA SER A 83 4.49 -26.67 15.58
C SER A 83 5.35 -26.97 14.35
N ASP A 84 4.80 -27.67 13.36
CA ASP A 84 5.44 -28.06 12.10
C ASP A 84 4.99 -27.20 10.90
N GLU A 85 4.10 -26.23 11.10
CA GLU A 85 3.69 -25.28 10.04
C GLU A 85 4.70 -24.12 9.92
N GLU A 86 4.99 -23.70 8.69
CA GLU A 86 5.89 -22.57 8.43
C GLU A 86 5.40 -21.27 9.10
N GLU A 87 6.35 -20.46 9.56
CA GLU A 87 6.07 -19.13 10.10
C GLU A 87 5.71 -18.15 8.99
N ASN A 88 4.43 -18.06 8.65
CA ASN A 88 3.83 -16.87 8.06
C ASN A 88 3.14 -16.01 9.11
N THR A 89 3.12 -14.71 8.85
CA THR A 89 2.56 -13.69 9.73
C THR A 89 1.46 -12.92 9.00
N ILE A 90 0.50 -12.37 9.76
CA ILE A 90 -0.66 -11.67 9.19
C ILE A 90 -0.23 -10.49 8.29
N ASP A 91 0.84 -9.78 8.66
CA ASP A 91 1.37 -8.67 7.87
C ASP A 91 1.93 -9.11 6.50
N MET A 92 2.55 -10.29 6.41
CA MET A 92 3.00 -10.86 5.14
C MET A 92 1.83 -11.28 4.26
N GLU A 93 0.83 -11.96 4.81
CA GLU A 93 -0.36 -12.38 4.07
C GLU A 93 -1.20 -11.17 3.57
N LEU A 94 -1.23 -10.09 4.35
CA LEU A 94 -1.80 -8.81 3.91
C LEU A 94 -0.99 -8.19 2.77
N ALA A 95 0.34 -8.30 2.82
CA ALA A 95 1.21 -7.81 1.76
C ALA A 95 1.03 -8.61 0.46
N ASP A 96 0.84 -9.93 0.54
CA ASP A 96 0.57 -10.78 -0.63
C ASP A 96 -0.78 -10.43 -1.27
N CYS A 97 -1.83 -10.26 -0.45
CA CYS A 97 -3.12 -9.76 -0.92
C CYS A 97 -2.97 -8.40 -1.63
N LEU A 98 -2.21 -7.47 -1.05
CA LEU A 98 -1.97 -6.16 -1.63
C LEU A 98 -1.19 -6.25 -2.95
N PHE A 99 -0.18 -7.12 -3.03
CA PHE A 99 0.60 -7.33 -4.24
C PHE A 99 -0.28 -7.84 -5.39
N ILE A 100 -1.16 -8.81 -5.14
CA ILE A 100 -2.08 -9.29 -6.17
C ILE A 100 -3.08 -8.21 -6.57
N LEU A 101 -3.58 -7.39 -5.64
CA LEU A 101 -4.45 -6.25 -5.95
C LEU A 101 -3.75 -5.20 -6.84
N LEU A 102 -2.47 -4.92 -6.57
CA LEU A 102 -1.66 -4.02 -7.41
C LEU A 102 -1.47 -4.61 -8.81
N CYS A 103 -1.15 -5.90 -8.93
CA CYS A 103 -1.10 -6.60 -10.21
C CYS A 103 -2.43 -6.50 -10.96
N PHE A 104 -3.55 -6.71 -10.25
CA PHE A 104 -4.89 -6.64 -10.81
C PHE A 104 -5.18 -5.25 -11.37
N ALA A 105 -4.91 -4.20 -10.58
CA ALA A 105 -5.14 -2.82 -10.99
C ALA A 105 -4.30 -2.45 -12.21
N ASN A 106 -2.99 -2.76 -12.19
CA ASN A 106 -2.10 -2.46 -13.30
C ASN A 106 -2.50 -3.23 -14.57
N SER A 107 -2.89 -4.50 -14.46
CA SER A 107 -3.32 -5.31 -15.62
C SER A 107 -4.56 -4.76 -16.34
N LEU A 108 -5.31 -3.87 -15.68
CA LEU A 108 -6.53 -3.25 -16.20
C LEU A 108 -6.41 -1.72 -16.39
N ASP A 109 -5.20 -1.17 -16.31
CA ASP A 109 -4.93 0.28 -16.35
C ASP A 109 -5.74 1.10 -15.33
N ILE A 110 -5.92 0.57 -14.11
CA ILE A 110 -6.66 1.22 -13.03
C ILE A 110 -5.71 2.06 -12.16
N ASP A 111 -6.01 3.35 -12.03
CA ASP A 111 -5.39 4.24 -11.03
C ASP A 111 -6.05 4.00 -9.66
N LEU A 112 -5.34 3.31 -8.75
CA LEU A 112 -5.85 3.02 -7.41
C LEU A 112 -5.87 4.25 -6.52
N LYS A 113 -4.96 5.22 -6.70
CA LYS A 113 -4.98 6.48 -5.95
C LYS A 113 -6.27 7.24 -6.25
N LYS A 114 -6.63 7.36 -7.53
CA LYS A 114 -7.90 7.97 -7.93
C LYS A 114 -9.08 7.18 -7.39
N SER A 115 -9.11 5.86 -7.60
CA SER A 115 -10.22 4.99 -7.17
C SER A 115 -10.45 5.05 -5.65
N PHE A 116 -9.37 5.05 -4.86
CA PHE A 116 -9.42 5.20 -3.41
C PHE A 116 -9.91 6.59 -2.99
N SER A 117 -9.45 7.64 -3.66
CA SER A 117 -9.89 9.02 -3.38
C SER A 117 -11.38 9.21 -3.65
N ASP A 118 -11.89 8.66 -4.76
CA ASP A 118 -13.30 8.70 -5.13
C ASP A 118 -14.16 7.93 -4.11
N MET A 119 -13.67 6.76 -3.66
CA MET A 119 -14.32 5.94 -2.63
C MET A 119 -14.38 6.67 -1.27
N MET A 120 -13.30 7.31 -0.85
CA MET A 120 -13.26 8.07 0.40
C MET A 120 -14.16 9.31 0.34
N HIS A 121 -14.21 10.00 -0.81
CA HIS A 121 -15.13 11.12 -1.00
C HIS A 121 -16.59 10.68 -0.82
N LYS A 122 -16.97 9.52 -1.36
CA LYS A 122 -18.31 8.92 -1.19
C LYS A 122 -18.62 8.62 0.28
N PHE A 123 -17.67 8.08 1.05
CA PHE A 123 -17.88 7.84 2.48
C PHE A 123 -18.02 9.15 3.29
N ASN A 124 -17.23 10.17 2.96
CA ASN A 124 -17.23 11.43 3.70
C ASN A 124 -18.41 12.35 3.38
N THR A 125 -19.10 12.15 2.26
CA THR A 125 -20.21 13.01 1.83
C THR A 125 -21.54 12.29 1.90
N ARG A 126 -21.69 11.22 1.12
CA ARG A 126 -22.96 10.55 0.91
C ARG A 126 -23.34 9.63 2.06
N ASP A 127 -22.35 8.98 2.65
CA ASP A 127 -22.54 8.04 3.76
C ASP A 127 -22.11 8.68 5.11
N ALA A 128 -22.02 10.03 5.18
CA ALA A 128 -21.46 10.76 6.30
C ALA A 128 -22.19 10.54 7.64
N ASP A 129 -23.51 10.36 7.59
CA ASP A 129 -24.37 10.14 8.76
C ASP A 129 -24.73 8.65 8.93
N ARG A 130 -24.08 7.75 8.18
CA ARG A 130 -24.37 6.32 8.24
C ARG A 130 -23.82 5.66 9.51
N TRP A 131 -22.79 6.25 10.12
CA TRP A 131 -22.08 5.68 11.27
C TRP A 131 -21.88 6.74 12.35
N THR A 132 -22.06 6.34 13.61
CA THR A 132 -21.83 7.19 14.78
C THR A 132 -20.35 7.58 14.85
N ARG A 133 -20.08 8.89 14.79
CA ARG A 133 -18.72 9.42 15.02
C ARG A 133 -18.36 9.24 16.49
N LYS A 134 -17.08 8.99 16.78
CA LYS A 134 -16.59 9.03 18.16
C LYS A 134 -16.78 10.45 18.70
N ASP A 135 -17.29 10.58 19.91
CA ASP A 135 -17.30 11.87 20.62
C ASP A 135 -15.85 12.33 20.84
N GLU A 136 -15.61 13.64 20.74
CA GLU A 136 -14.29 14.26 20.97
C GLU A 136 -13.84 14.17 22.44
#